data_AF-A0A7S2YY78-F1
#
_entry.id   AF-A0A7S2YY78-F1
#
_cell.length_a   1.000
_cell.length_b   1.000
_cell.length_c   1.000
_cell.angle_alpha   90.00
_cell.angle_beta   90.00
_cell.angle_gamma   90.00
#
_symmetry.space_group_name_H-M   'P 1'
#
loop_
_entity.id
_entity.type
_entity.pdbx_description
1 polymer ?
#
loop_
_entity_poly.entity_id
_entity_poly.type
_entity_poly.pdbx_seq_one_letter_code
_entity_poly.pdbx_strand_id
1 'polypeptide(L)'
;WAPPQDLRRRPASGRLARTTAAASSTDSESVPSSSKPKGSDFVRSHLKTLAAYTPIEPFEVLSAKLGRAPEDIVKLDANENPYGPPPQVLEALGSMKFPNIYPDPECRRLRAMLADYVGVPAENMLVGCGADELIDLLMRCVLEPGDCIVDTPPTFTMYAFDADVNGAVTVPVPRLEGFRIDV
;
A
#
# COMPACT_ATOMS: atom_id res chain seq x y z
N TRP A 1 13.06 7.06 9.92
CA TRP A 1 14.39 7.14 9.29
C TRP A 1 15.20 5.92 9.71
N ALA A 2 15.24 4.90 8.87
CA ALA A 2 16.12 3.73 9.03
C ALA A 2 17.12 3.74 7.86
N PRO A 3 18.39 3.34 8.05
CA PRO A 3 19.41 3.45 7.01
C PRO A 3 19.27 2.33 5.96
N PRO A 4 19.64 2.56 4.67
CA PRO A 4 19.57 1.54 3.61
C PRO A 4 20.66 0.46 3.78
N GLN A 5 20.30 -0.81 3.52
CA GLN A 5 21.26 -1.92 3.45
C GLN A 5 21.73 -2.13 2.00
N ASP A 6 23.05 -2.28 1.82
CA ASP A 6 23.73 -2.49 0.54
C ASP A 6 23.54 -3.93 0.03
N LEU A 7 22.75 -4.10 -1.02
CA LEU A 7 22.51 -5.38 -1.70
C LEU A 7 23.28 -5.41 -3.03
N ARG A 8 24.59 -5.67 -2.97
CA ARG A 8 25.35 -6.09 -4.15
C ARG A 8 26.22 -7.32 -3.87
N ARG A 9 26.04 -8.30 -4.77
CA ARG A 9 26.90 -9.46 -5.13
C ARG A 9 26.44 -10.83 -4.64
N ARG A 10 25.96 -11.65 -5.58
CA ARG A 10 26.35 -13.07 -5.71
C ARG A 10 26.50 -13.46 -7.19
N PRO A 11 27.57 -14.17 -7.58
CA PRO A 11 27.77 -14.63 -8.96
C PRO A 11 27.15 -16.02 -9.20
N ALA A 12 26.87 -16.30 -10.48
CA ALA A 12 26.37 -17.56 -11.01
C ALA A 12 27.49 -18.54 -11.42
N SER A 13 27.25 -19.85 -11.30
CA SER A 13 27.80 -21.02 -12.04
C SER A 13 27.69 -22.28 -11.13
N GLY A 14 27.52 -23.52 -11.60
CA GLY A 14 27.66 -24.13 -12.92
C GLY A 14 27.13 -25.58 -12.94
N ARG A 15 27.48 -26.27 -14.03
CA ARG A 15 26.83 -27.45 -14.66
C ARG A 15 26.91 -28.82 -13.97
N LEU A 16 26.02 -29.68 -14.47
CA LEU A 16 25.78 -31.12 -14.31
C LEU A 16 27.00 -32.05 -14.18
N ALA A 17 26.82 -33.12 -13.40
CA ALA A 17 27.44 -34.42 -13.63
C ALA A 17 26.40 -35.55 -13.51
N ARG A 18 26.41 -36.47 -14.49
CA ARG A 18 25.67 -37.74 -14.50
C ARG A 18 26.51 -38.81 -13.79
N THR A 19 25.85 -39.69 -13.03
CA THR A 19 26.42 -40.97 -12.60
C THR A 19 25.34 -42.06 -12.55
N THR A 20 25.78 -43.28 -12.81
CA THR A 20 25.05 -44.50 -13.18
C THR A 20 24.45 -45.30 -12.01
N ALA A 21 23.51 -46.19 -12.34
CA ALA A 21 22.64 -46.97 -11.46
C ALA A 21 23.28 -48.15 -10.70
N ALA A 22 22.72 -48.49 -9.53
CA ALA A 22 22.59 -49.86 -8.99
C ALA A 22 21.52 -49.91 -7.88
N ALA A 23 20.98 -51.10 -7.61
CA ALA A 23 19.62 -51.37 -7.14
C ALA A 23 19.38 -51.47 -5.61
N SER A 24 18.09 -51.37 -5.28
CA SER A 24 17.33 -51.94 -4.16
C SER A 24 17.65 -51.53 -2.71
N SER A 25 16.81 -50.63 -2.20
CA SER A 25 16.08 -50.85 -0.95
C SER A 25 14.69 -50.22 -1.16
N THR A 26 13.62 -50.99 -0.98
CA THR A 26 12.29 -50.42 -0.79
C THR A 26 12.29 -49.75 0.57
N ASP A 27 12.79 -48.52 0.61
CA ASP A 27 12.51 -47.62 1.71
C ASP A 27 11.02 -47.32 1.62
N SER A 28 10.30 -47.71 2.67
CA SER A 28 8.97 -47.19 2.93
C SER A 28 9.10 -45.66 2.96
N GLU A 29 8.72 -45.00 1.87
CA GLU A 29 8.50 -43.57 1.86
C GLU A 29 7.46 -43.28 2.94
N SER A 30 7.94 -42.84 4.09
CA SER A 30 7.11 -42.24 5.11
C SER A 30 6.53 -41.00 4.45
N VAL A 31 5.27 -41.11 4.04
CA VAL A 31 4.46 -39.96 3.66
C VAL A 31 4.67 -38.93 4.77
N PRO A 32 5.26 -37.74 4.48
CA PRO A 32 5.44 -36.76 5.52
C PRO A 32 4.06 -36.48 6.08
N SER A 33 3.88 -36.71 7.37
CA SER A 33 2.69 -36.30 8.09
C SER A 33 2.56 -34.80 7.86
N SER A 34 1.71 -34.41 6.89
CA SER A 34 1.54 -33.02 6.54
C SER A 34 0.85 -32.39 7.74
N SER A 35 1.62 -31.69 8.57
CA SER A 35 1.08 -30.88 9.65
C SER A 35 -0.03 -30.02 9.06
N LYS A 36 -1.20 -29.98 9.73
CA LYS A 36 -2.34 -29.19 9.25
C LYS A 36 -1.86 -27.78 8.88
N PRO A 37 -2.25 -27.25 7.71
CA PRO A 37 -1.81 -25.94 7.28
C PRO A 37 -2.22 -24.88 8.31
N LYS A 38 -1.28 -24.00 8.66
CA LYS A 38 -1.49 -22.84 9.52
C LYS A 38 -1.97 -21.67 8.67
N GLY A 39 -2.65 -20.69 9.27
CA GLY A 39 -3.10 -19.48 8.55
C GLY A 39 -1.96 -18.74 7.83
N SER A 40 -0.76 -18.75 8.39
CA SER A 40 0.45 -18.18 7.79
C SER A 40 0.89 -18.84 6.48
N ASP A 41 0.44 -20.05 6.21
CA ASP A 41 0.83 -20.80 5.01
C ASP A 41 0.11 -20.26 3.77
N PHE A 42 -1.01 -19.56 3.95
CA PHE A 42 -1.77 -18.88 2.89
C PHE A 42 -1.30 -17.45 2.61
N VAL A 43 -0.39 -16.91 3.44
CA VAL A 43 0.17 -15.57 3.25
C VAL A 43 1.36 -15.64 2.30
N ARG A 44 1.36 -14.80 1.26
CA ARG A 44 2.47 -14.67 0.30
C ARG A 44 3.79 -14.44 1.04
N SER A 45 4.85 -15.12 0.61
CA SER A 45 6.12 -15.19 1.33
C SER A 45 6.76 -13.81 1.56
N HIS A 46 6.72 -12.93 0.56
CA HIS A 46 7.32 -11.59 0.65
C HIS A 46 6.61 -10.68 1.67
N LEU A 47 5.31 -10.89 1.90
CA LEU A 47 4.56 -10.13 2.91
C LEU A 47 4.97 -10.48 4.34
N LYS A 48 5.58 -11.65 4.57
CA LYS A 48 6.04 -12.07 5.90
C LYS A 48 7.22 -11.23 6.40
N THR A 49 7.94 -10.59 5.48
CA THR A 49 9.09 -9.72 5.79
C THR A 49 8.76 -8.23 5.67
N LEU A 50 7.54 -7.89 5.26
CA LEU A 50 7.12 -6.51 5.10
C LEU A 50 7.06 -5.81 6.46
N ALA A 51 7.67 -4.64 6.56
CA ALA A 51 7.60 -3.83 7.76
C ALA A 51 6.17 -3.30 7.96
N ALA A 52 5.72 -3.23 9.21
CA ALA A 52 4.42 -2.64 9.52
C ALA A 52 4.43 -1.14 9.20
N TYR A 53 3.32 -0.64 8.65
CA TYR A 53 3.09 0.79 8.51
C TYR A 53 3.10 1.46 9.90
N THR A 54 3.72 2.64 9.99
CA THR A 54 3.75 3.45 11.22
C THR A 54 2.73 4.59 11.09
N PRO A 55 1.52 4.43 11.66
CA PRO A 55 0.49 5.47 11.58
C PRO A 55 0.79 6.65 12.50
N ILE A 56 0.12 7.77 12.22
CA ILE A 56 0.07 8.92 13.11
C ILE A 56 -0.73 8.54 14.36
N GLU A 57 -0.30 9.03 15.54
CA GLU A 57 -1.02 8.81 16.78
C GLU A 57 -2.40 9.52 16.74
N PRO A 58 -3.50 8.81 17.03
CA PRO A 58 -4.82 9.43 17.12
C PRO A 58 -4.86 10.54 18.17
N PHE A 59 -5.73 11.52 17.96
CA PHE A 59 -5.79 12.73 18.78
C PHE A 59 -6.08 12.44 20.26
N GLU A 60 -6.95 11.48 20.53
CA GLU A 60 -7.34 11.05 21.87
C GLU A 60 -6.17 10.35 22.59
N VAL A 61 -5.40 9.55 21.85
CA VAL A 61 -4.20 8.88 22.38
C VAL A 61 -3.14 9.91 22.72
N LEU A 62 -2.93 10.88 21.84
CA LEU A 62 -2.00 11.98 22.05
C LEU A 62 -2.40 12.84 23.25
N SER A 63 -3.69 13.16 23.38
CA SER A 63 -4.25 13.90 24.51
C SER A 63 -3.99 13.20 25.84
N ALA A 64 -4.30 11.90 25.93
CA ALA A 64 -4.04 11.11 27.13
C ALA A 64 -2.55 11.05 27.47
N LYS A 65 -1.69 10.84 26.46
CA LYS A 65 -0.23 10.75 26.62
C LYS A 65 0.39 12.06 27.08
N LEU A 66 -0.11 13.20 26.61
CA LEU A 66 0.37 14.53 26.99
C LEU A 66 -0.24 15.06 28.29
N GLY A 67 -1.31 14.44 28.79
CA GLY A 67 -2.07 14.93 29.93
C GLY A 67 -2.71 16.29 29.68
N ARG A 68 -3.11 16.56 28.43
CA ARG A 68 -3.72 17.83 27.99
C ARG A 68 -5.10 17.58 27.43
N ALA A 69 -6.01 18.52 27.66
CA ALA A 69 -7.30 18.49 27.00
C ALA A 69 -7.10 18.57 25.47
N PRO A 70 -7.91 17.87 24.66
CA PRO A 70 -7.81 17.92 23.20
C PRO A 70 -7.79 19.37 22.66
N GLU A 71 -8.57 20.27 23.26
CA GLU A 71 -8.69 21.68 22.86
C GLU A 71 -7.39 22.48 23.07
N ASP A 72 -6.48 21.99 23.92
CA ASP A 72 -5.18 22.61 24.18
C ASP A 72 -4.08 22.12 23.21
N ILE A 73 -4.41 21.22 22.28
CA ILE A 73 -3.46 20.58 21.37
C ILE A 73 -3.61 21.17 19.97
N VAL A 74 -2.53 21.82 19.49
CA VAL A 74 -2.44 22.28 18.10
C VAL A 74 -1.77 21.19 17.26
N LYS A 75 -2.56 20.51 16.42
CA LYS A 75 -2.11 19.41 15.56
C LYS A 75 -1.71 19.92 14.17
N LEU A 76 -0.46 19.68 13.75
CA LEU A 76 0.13 20.17 12.49
C LEU A 76 1.00 19.11 11.79
N ASP A 77 0.63 17.83 11.89
CA ASP A 77 1.46 16.69 11.49
C ASP A 77 0.89 15.85 10.33
N ALA A 78 -0.33 16.14 9.85
CA ALA A 78 -1.05 15.31 8.89
C ALA A 78 -1.64 16.06 7.67
N ASN A 79 -1.27 17.34 7.45
CA ASN A 79 -1.80 18.18 6.37
C ASN A 79 -3.33 18.38 6.37
N GLU A 80 -3.97 18.25 7.54
CA GLU A 80 -5.41 18.43 7.69
C GLU A 80 -5.81 19.90 7.49
N ASN A 81 -7.00 20.13 6.96
CA ASN A 81 -7.56 21.46 6.81
C ASN A 81 -7.95 22.02 8.20
N PRO A 82 -7.33 23.12 8.68
CA PRO A 82 -7.60 23.67 10.02
C PRO A 82 -9.01 24.28 10.17
N TYR A 83 -9.73 24.52 9.07
CA TYR A 83 -11.06 25.12 9.09
C TYR A 83 -12.20 24.09 9.20
N GLY A 84 -11.89 22.80 9.12
CA GLY A 84 -12.89 21.74 9.02
C GLY A 84 -13.63 21.74 7.67
N PRO A 85 -14.65 20.89 7.53
CA PRO A 85 -15.42 20.79 6.29
C PRO A 85 -16.40 21.98 6.14
N PRO A 86 -16.82 22.30 4.90
CA PRO A 86 -17.87 23.29 4.67
C PRO A 86 -19.18 22.92 5.41
N PRO A 87 -19.97 23.90 5.91
CA PRO A 87 -21.21 23.63 6.66
C PRO A 87 -22.21 22.73 5.92
N GLN A 88 -22.27 22.83 4.59
CA GLN A 88 -23.14 22.02 3.74
C GLN A 88 -22.80 20.52 3.80
N VAL A 89 -21.54 20.16 4.08
CA VAL A 89 -21.13 18.77 4.27
C VAL A 89 -21.71 18.22 5.57
N LEU A 90 -21.65 19.00 6.65
CA LEU A 90 -22.22 18.61 7.94
C LEU A 90 -23.75 18.43 7.85
N GLU A 91 -24.42 19.34 7.14
CA GLU A 91 -25.87 19.23 6.87
C GLU A 91 -26.20 17.97 6.05
N ALA A 92 -25.44 17.70 4.98
CA ALA A 92 -25.65 16.52 4.14
C ALA A 92 -25.44 15.21 4.91
N LEU A 93 -24.43 15.14 5.79
CA LEU A 93 -24.20 13.99 6.66
C LEU A 93 -25.31 13.82 7.70
N GLY A 94 -25.73 14.92 8.35
CA GLY A 94 -26.77 14.91 9.38
C GLY A 94 -28.17 14.60 8.84
N SER A 95 -28.42 14.85 7.55
CA SER A 95 -29.70 14.61 6.87
C SER A 95 -29.70 13.37 5.97
N MET A 96 -28.66 12.54 6.03
CA MET A 96 -28.53 11.34 5.19
C MET A 96 -29.71 10.38 5.37
N LYS A 97 -30.33 10.01 4.25
CA LYS A 97 -31.42 9.03 4.22
C LYS A 97 -30.87 7.64 3.91
N PHE A 98 -31.33 6.64 4.65
CA PHE A 98 -31.01 5.21 4.45
C PHE A 98 -29.51 4.84 4.53
N PRO A 99 -28.78 5.24 5.59
CA PRO A 99 -27.36 4.90 5.74
C PRO A 99 -27.09 3.39 5.84
N ASN A 100 -28.13 2.59 6.09
CA ASN A 100 -28.07 1.13 6.17
C ASN A 100 -28.29 0.42 4.82
N ILE A 101 -28.51 1.16 3.73
CA ILE A 101 -28.72 0.62 2.39
C ILE A 101 -27.47 0.89 1.56
N TYR A 102 -27.11 -0.08 0.70
CA TYR A 102 -25.95 0.07 -0.19
C TYR A 102 -26.05 1.37 -1.02
N PRO A 103 -24.96 2.14 -1.13
CA PRO A 103 -24.92 3.35 -1.95
C PRO A 103 -24.91 3.02 -3.44
N ASP A 104 -25.00 4.06 -4.29
CA ASP A 104 -24.78 3.91 -5.74
C ASP A 104 -23.36 3.40 -6.02
N PRO A 105 -23.20 2.15 -6.51
CA PRO A 105 -21.88 1.57 -6.69
C PRO A 105 -21.07 2.26 -7.80
N GLU A 106 -21.72 2.99 -8.70
CA GLU A 106 -21.03 3.71 -9.78
C GLU A 106 -20.72 5.17 -9.44
N CYS A 107 -21.13 5.65 -8.26
CA CYS A 107 -20.95 7.04 -7.82
C CYS A 107 -21.36 8.08 -8.89
N ARG A 108 -22.45 7.81 -9.63
CA ARG A 108 -22.79 8.53 -10.87
C ARG A 108 -22.95 10.02 -10.65
N ARG A 109 -23.65 10.40 -9.57
CA ARG A 109 -23.87 11.82 -9.22
C ARG A 109 -22.56 12.55 -8.95
N LEU A 110 -21.65 11.93 -8.19
CA LEU A 110 -20.34 12.52 -7.89
C LEU A 110 -19.50 12.65 -9.16
N ARG A 111 -19.43 11.59 -9.98
CA ARG A 111 -18.68 11.61 -11.25
C ARG A 111 -19.20 12.67 -12.21
N ALA A 112 -20.53 12.83 -12.33
CA ALA A 112 -21.11 13.88 -13.17
C ALA A 112 -20.72 15.29 -12.69
N MET A 113 -20.81 15.54 -11.37
CA MET A 113 -20.41 16.84 -10.81
C MET A 113 -18.91 17.12 -10.96
N LEU A 114 -18.06 16.11 -10.78
CA LEU A 114 -16.63 16.23 -11.02
C LEU A 114 -16.32 16.48 -12.49
N ALA A 115 -17.00 15.78 -13.41
CA ALA A 115 -16.84 15.95 -14.85
C ALA A 115 -17.09 17.39 -15.28
N ASP A 116 -18.19 18.00 -14.81
CA ASP A 116 -18.50 19.40 -15.07
C ASP A 116 -17.45 20.35 -14.46
N TYR A 117 -16.96 20.04 -13.26
CA TYR A 117 -15.98 20.87 -12.55
C TYR A 117 -14.59 20.87 -13.21
N VAL A 118 -14.08 19.71 -13.61
CA VAL A 118 -12.72 19.58 -14.17
C VAL A 118 -12.67 19.57 -15.71
N GLY A 119 -13.81 19.44 -16.39
CA GLY A 119 -13.90 19.38 -17.85
C GLY A 119 -13.43 18.06 -18.46
N VAL A 120 -13.48 16.95 -17.70
CA VAL A 120 -13.10 15.60 -18.15
C VAL A 120 -14.35 14.71 -18.20
N PRO A 121 -14.56 13.90 -19.24
CA PRO A 121 -15.72 13.01 -19.32
C PRO A 121 -15.79 12.04 -18.13
N ALA A 122 -17.00 11.78 -17.63
CA ALA A 122 -17.22 10.96 -16.44
C ALA A 122 -16.71 9.52 -16.61
N GLU A 123 -16.73 8.97 -17.82
CA GLU A 123 -16.19 7.67 -18.20
C GLU A 123 -14.69 7.52 -17.92
N ASN A 124 -13.94 8.63 -17.86
CA ASN A 124 -12.52 8.66 -17.53
C ASN A 124 -12.25 8.84 -16.03
N MET A 125 -13.29 8.74 -15.19
CA MET A 125 -13.17 8.94 -13.74
C MET A 125 -13.47 7.67 -12.96
N LEU A 126 -12.59 7.38 -11.99
CA LEU A 126 -12.79 6.38 -10.95
C LEU A 126 -12.85 7.08 -9.59
N VAL A 127 -13.83 6.72 -8.76
CA VAL A 127 -13.97 7.21 -7.38
C VAL A 127 -13.50 6.11 -6.44
N GLY A 128 -12.56 6.42 -5.55
CA GLY A 128 -12.08 5.53 -4.50
C GLY A 128 -12.33 6.11 -3.10
N CYS A 129 -12.15 5.28 -2.08
CA CYS A 129 -12.25 5.60 -0.67
C CYS A 129 -10.94 6.23 -0.15
N GLY A 130 -10.46 7.25 -0.86
CA GLY A 130 -9.15 7.86 -0.66
C GLY A 130 -8.18 7.54 -1.79
N ALA A 131 -7.13 8.36 -1.91
CA ALA A 131 -6.15 8.23 -2.99
C ALA A 131 -5.30 6.95 -2.86
N ASP A 132 -5.04 6.48 -1.64
CA ASP A 132 -4.26 5.27 -1.37
C ASP A 132 -4.89 4.03 -2.03
N GLU A 133 -6.22 3.88 -1.98
CA GLU A 133 -6.92 2.79 -2.67
C GLU A 133 -6.68 2.86 -4.19
N LEU A 134 -6.75 4.07 -4.76
CA LEU A 134 -6.54 4.25 -6.20
C LEU A 134 -5.09 3.96 -6.63
N ILE A 135 -4.12 4.28 -5.77
CA ILE A 135 -2.70 3.96 -5.97
C ILE A 135 -2.50 2.44 -5.97
N ASP A 136 -3.02 1.73 -4.96
CA ASP A 136 -2.93 0.26 -4.89
C ASP A 136 -3.66 -0.42 -6.06
N LEU A 137 -4.86 0.04 -6.43
CA LEU A 137 -5.59 -0.47 -7.59
C LEU A 137 -4.80 -0.29 -8.88
N LEU A 138 -4.19 0.87 -9.09
CA LEU A 138 -3.34 1.12 -10.25
C LEU A 138 -2.19 0.12 -10.30
N MET A 139 -1.49 -0.08 -9.18
CA MET A 139 -0.39 -1.04 -9.08
C MET A 139 -0.83 -2.47 -9.40
N ARG A 140 -1.97 -2.92 -8.86
CA ARG A 140 -2.53 -4.25 -9.14
C ARG A 140 -2.91 -4.46 -10.60
N CYS A 141 -3.29 -3.38 -11.30
CA CYS A 141 -3.67 -3.45 -12.71
C CYS A 141 -2.46 -3.53 -13.65
N VAL A 142 -1.28 -3.05 -13.24
CA VAL A 142 -0.15 -2.82 -14.15
C VAL A 142 1.15 -3.54 -13.75
N LEU A 143 1.28 -4.02 -12.52
CA LEU A 143 2.50 -4.66 -12.02
C LEU A 143 2.32 -6.17 -11.86
N GLU A 144 3.32 -6.92 -12.30
CA GLU A 144 3.56 -8.30 -11.90
C GLU A 144 4.63 -8.37 -10.79
N PRO A 145 4.66 -9.43 -9.96
CA PRO A 145 5.73 -9.61 -8.98
C PRO A 145 7.12 -9.59 -9.63
N GLY A 146 8.00 -8.73 -9.12
CA GLY A 146 9.34 -8.49 -9.65
C GLY A 146 9.43 -7.31 -10.63
N ASP A 147 8.32 -6.74 -11.09
CA ASP A 147 8.33 -5.47 -11.82
C ASP A 147 8.87 -4.34 -10.96
N CYS A 148 9.30 -3.26 -11.60
CA CYS A 148 9.91 -2.12 -10.92
C CYS A 148 9.02 -0.87 -11.01
N ILE A 149 8.94 -0.13 -9.91
CA ILE A 149 8.47 1.25 -9.90
C ILE A 149 9.65 2.18 -9.61
N VAL A 150 9.58 3.41 -10.11
CA VAL A 150 10.53 4.47 -9.78
C VAL A 150 9.87 5.43 -8.80
N ASP A 151 10.51 5.72 -7.68
CA ASP A 151 10.09 6.75 -6.73
C ASP A 151 11.19 7.81 -6.55
N THR A 152 10.82 9.02 -6.12
CA THR A 152 11.77 10.14 -5.97
C THR A 152 11.84 10.62 -4.52
N PRO A 153 12.56 9.92 -3.63
CA PRO A 153 12.57 10.26 -2.21
C PRO A 153 13.26 11.62 -1.94
N PRO A 154 12.82 12.37 -0.91
CA PRO A 154 11.67 12.08 -0.06
C PRO A 154 10.32 12.33 -0.77
N THR A 155 9.44 11.33 -0.78
CA THR A 155 8.10 11.40 -1.37
C THR A 155 7.10 10.66 -0.47
N PHE A 156 5.87 10.49 -0.93
CA PHE A 156 4.84 9.78 -0.20
C PHE A 156 5.19 8.29 -0.05
N THR A 157 5.33 7.83 1.20
CA THR A 157 5.86 6.50 1.52
C THR A 157 4.95 5.35 1.08
N MET A 158 3.66 5.63 0.83
CA MET A 158 2.71 4.61 0.39
C MET A 158 3.06 4.04 -0.99
N TYR A 159 3.73 4.80 -1.87
CA TYR A 159 4.18 4.25 -3.16
C TYR A 159 5.10 3.04 -2.98
N ALA A 160 6.12 3.16 -2.13
CA ALA A 160 7.03 2.05 -1.86
C ALA A 160 6.32 0.91 -1.10
N PHE A 161 5.47 1.26 -0.13
CA PHE A 161 4.72 0.28 0.65
C PHE A 161 3.78 -0.56 -0.22
N ASP A 162 2.97 0.07 -1.07
CA ASP A 162 2.03 -0.61 -1.95
C ASP A 162 2.75 -1.41 -3.04
N ALA A 163 3.90 -0.95 -3.52
CA ALA A 163 4.76 -1.72 -4.42
C ALA A 163 5.24 -3.01 -3.75
N ASP A 164 5.74 -2.92 -2.51
CA ASP A 164 6.15 -4.10 -1.75
C ASP A 164 4.97 -5.05 -1.48
N VAL A 165 3.78 -4.53 -1.18
CA VAL A 165 2.55 -5.34 -1.03
C VAL A 165 2.25 -6.09 -2.34
N ASN A 166 2.39 -5.44 -3.47
CA ASN A 166 2.19 -6.03 -4.79
C ASN A 166 3.35 -6.94 -5.24
N GLY A 167 4.47 -6.96 -4.50
CA GLY A 167 5.66 -7.77 -4.82
C GLY A 167 6.54 -7.16 -5.89
N ALA A 168 6.36 -5.87 -6.17
CA ALA A 168 7.22 -5.08 -7.04
C ALA A 168 8.47 -4.59 -6.29
N VAL A 169 9.44 -4.08 -7.03
CA VAL A 169 10.70 -3.53 -6.52
C VAL A 169 10.68 -2.02 -6.68
N THR A 170 10.86 -1.30 -5.58
CA THR A 170 11.01 0.16 -5.63
C THR A 170 12.45 0.54 -5.98
N VAL A 171 12.63 1.32 -7.04
CA VAL A 171 13.90 1.91 -7.47
C VAL A 171 13.93 3.38 -7.08
N PRO A 172 14.68 3.75 -6.02
CA PRO A 172 14.73 5.13 -5.57
C PRO A 172 15.65 5.98 -6.43
N VAL A 173 15.13 7.12 -6.89
CA VAL A 173 15.86 8.16 -7.63
C VAL A 173 15.81 9.47 -6.83
N PRO A 174 16.78 9.70 -5.93
CA PRO A 174 16.82 10.93 -5.14
C PRO A 174 16.89 12.17 -6.03
N ARG A 175 16.17 13.23 -5.63
CA ARG A 175 16.19 14.50 -6.36
C ARG A 175 17.57 15.16 -6.28
N LEU A 176 17.99 15.73 -7.39
CA LEU A 176 19.17 16.60 -7.50
C LEU A 176 18.89 17.98 -6.89
N GLU A 177 19.92 18.82 -6.86
CA GLU A 177 19.78 20.22 -6.48
C GLU A 177 18.69 20.93 -7.29
N GLY A 178 17.89 21.76 -6.60
CA GLY A 178 16.76 22.46 -7.19
C GLY A 178 15.54 21.57 -7.48
N PHE A 179 15.39 20.44 -6.77
CA PHE A 179 14.29 19.49 -6.93
C PHE A 179 14.21 18.82 -8.30
N ARG A 180 15.32 18.77 -9.05
CA ARG A 180 15.36 18.13 -10.37
C ARG A 180 15.43 16.61 -10.27
N ILE A 181 14.96 15.93 -11.30
CA ILE A 181 15.08 14.47 -11.47
C ILE A 181 16.22 14.21 -12.47
N ASP A 182 16.99 13.16 -12.23
CA ASP A 182 18.03 12.67 -13.14
C ASP A 182 17.36 11.88 -14.28
N VAL A 183 17.08 12.57 -15.40
CA VAL A 183 16.39 12.05 -16.59
C VAL A 183 17.31 12.01 -17.81
#